data_AF-A0A1H9TT21-F1
#
_entry.id   AF-A0A1H9TT21-F1
#
_cell.length_a   1.000
_cell.length_b   1.000
_cell.length_c   1.000
_cell.angle_alpha   90.00
_cell.angle_beta   90.00
_cell.angle_gamma   90.00
#
_symmetry.space_group_name_H-M   'P 1'
#
loop_
_entity.id
_entity.type
_entity.pdbx_description
1 polymer ?
#
loop_
_entity_poly.entity_id
_entity_poly.type
_entity_poly.pdbx_seq_one_letter_code
_entity_poly.pdbx_strand_id
1 'polypeptide(L)'
;MAWPGGLRREPLITAAALWVLGSTWYLLSEAVAASAFPNYSYARNYISDLGAVRKDPLNERSVDSPLAEVMNLGFLHQGLFFLLGAVFAARALPAGRGRTAFVALAAAHAVGNVLVATFHSGQQAADGGTAALHPIGAVMAILGGNLATVALAFLLHQHAVARFTRLAGFTLGGIGITSLLALGVTTASGTSLLFDNGT
;
A
#
# COMPACT_ATOMS: atom_id res chain seq x y z
N MET A 1 31.94 -19.39 14.23
CA MET A 1 31.40 -20.30 13.20
C MET A 1 29.89 -20.12 13.17
N ALA A 2 29.33 -19.53 12.11
CA ALA A 2 27.88 -19.33 11.98
C ALA A 2 27.23 -20.62 11.46
N TRP A 3 26.15 -21.06 12.10
CA TRP A 3 25.40 -22.25 11.69
C TRP A 3 24.88 -22.08 10.24
N PRO A 4 25.12 -23.02 9.32
CA PRO A 4 24.53 -22.97 7.98
C PRO A 4 23.00 -22.99 8.10
N GLY A 5 22.33 -21.97 7.57
CA GLY A 5 20.86 -21.87 7.56
C GLY A 5 20.24 -20.87 8.55
N GLY A 6 21.02 -20.12 9.31
CA GLY A 6 20.51 -19.03 10.15
C GLY A 6 20.22 -17.76 9.34
N LEU A 7 19.02 -17.19 9.50
CA LEU A 7 18.71 -15.85 8.99
C LEU A 7 19.64 -14.80 9.61
N ARG A 8 20.24 -13.94 8.78
CA ARG A 8 21.05 -12.81 9.28
C ARG A 8 20.12 -11.82 9.99
N ARG A 9 20.37 -11.56 11.29
CA ARG A 9 19.47 -10.75 12.13
C ARG A 9 19.55 -9.26 11.80
N GLU A 10 20.73 -8.70 11.57
CA GLU A 10 20.90 -7.25 11.36
C GLU A 10 20.09 -6.73 10.17
N PRO A 11 20.14 -7.33 8.95
CA PRO A 11 19.33 -6.85 7.83
C PRO A 11 17.82 -6.98 8.07
N LEU A 12 17.40 -7.98 8.85
CA LEU A 12 15.98 -8.16 9.20
C LEU A 12 15.51 -7.12 10.22
N ILE A 13 16.35 -6.73 11.18
CA ILE A 13 16.06 -5.64 12.12
C ILE A 13 15.93 -4.32 11.36
N THR A 14 16.87 -4.03 10.45
CA THR A 14 16.78 -2.84 9.58
C THR A 14 15.51 -2.86 8.75
N ALA A 15 15.16 -4.00 8.14
CA ALA A 15 13.93 -4.14 7.37
C ALA A 15 12.68 -3.88 8.22
N ALA A 16 12.61 -4.47 9.41
CA ALA A 16 11.50 -4.27 10.34
C ALA A 16 11.38 -2.80 10.76
N ALA A 17 12.49 -2.14 11.09
CA ALA A 17 12.50 -0.73 11.46
C ALA A 17 12.01 0.17 10.31
N LEU A 18 12.44 -0.10 9.08
CA LEU A 18 11.99 0.62 7.88
C LEU A 18 10.48 0.43 7.64
N TRP A 19 9.96 -0.79 7.77
CA TRP A 19 8.52 -1.05 7.61
C TRP A 19 7.66 -0.42 8.70
N VAL A 20 8.13 -0.43 9.95
CA VAL A 20 7.46 0.27 11.06
C VAL A 20 7.47 1.78 10.80
N LEU A 21 8.61 2.34 10.41
CA LEU A 21 8.73 3.77 10.12
C LEU A 21 7.82 4.18 8.97
N GLY A 22 7.84 3.45 7.86
CA GLY A 22 6.99 3.74 6.70
C GLY A 22 5.50 3.63 7.03
N SER A 23 5.09 2.58 7.74
CA SER A 23 3.67 2.39 8.11
C SER A 23 3.21 3.46 9.10
N THR A 24 4.07 3.83 10.05
CA THR A 24 3.77 4.92 11.00
C THR A 24 3.65 6.25 10.27
N TRP A 25 4.59 6.55 9.37
CA TRP A 25 4.56 7.76 8.56
C TRP A 25 3.29 7.87 7.71
N TYR A 26 2.89 6.77 7.08
CA TYR A 26 1.66 6.68 6.31
C TYR A 26 0.42 7.00 7.15
N LEU A 27 0.24 6.32 8.28
CA LEU A 27 -0.93 6.49 9.15
C LEU A 27 -0.98 7.89 9.78
N LEU A 28 0.17 8.47 10.13
CA LEU A 28 0.24 9.86 10.60
C LEU A 28 -0.13 10.84 9.49
N SER A 29 0.38 10.64 8.27
CA SER A 29 0.06 11.49 7.13
C SER A 29 -1.43 11.44 6.80
N GLU A 30 -2.03 10.25 6.82
CA GLU A 30 -3.46 10.03 6.66
C GLU A 30 -4.26 10.74 7.75
N ALA A 31 -3.93 10.51 9.03
CA ALA A 31 -4.65 11.11 10.15
C ALA A 31 -4.59 12.65 10.11
N VAL A 32 -3.42 13.22 9.81
CA VAL A 32 -3.23 14.67 9.69
C VAL A 32 -4.05 15.22 8.51
N ALA A 33 -3.95 14.60 7.33
CA ALA A 33 -4.70 15.06 6.17
C ALA A 33 -6.22 14.92 6.38
N ALA A 34 -6.68 13.81 6.94
CA ALA A 34 -8.09 13.56 7.27
C ALA A 34 -8.64 14.56 8.29
N SER A 35 -7.83 14.98 9.27
CA SER A 35 -8.26 15.96 10.29
C SER A 35 -8.60 17.33 9.71
N ALA A 36 -8.03 17.67 8.55
CA ALA A 36 -8.30 18.92 7.84
C ALA A 36 -9.33 18.76 6.71
N PHE A 37 -9.66 17.53 6.32
CA PHE A 37 -10.53 17.26 5.18
C PHE A 37 -12.02 17.39 5.58
N PRO A 38 -12.81 18.26 4.92
CA PRO A 38 -14.20 18.48 5.28
C PRO A 38 -15.05 17.20 5.18
N ASN A 39 -15.70 16.81 6.29
CA ASN A 39 -16.59 15.65 6.37
C ASN A 39 -15.96 14.32 5.90
N TYR A 40 -14.66 14.13 6.09
CA TYR A 40 -14.00 12.87 5.74
C TYR A 40 -14.55 11.70 6.56
N SER A 41 -14.82 10.59 5.87
CA SER A 41 -15.28 9.32 6.42
C SER A 41 -14.36 8.21 5.94
N TYR A 42 -13.69 7.54 6.88
CA TYR A 42 -12.88 6.35 6.59
C TYR A 42 -13.66 5.20 5.94
N ALA A 43 -14.98 5.16 6.14
CA ALA A 43 -15.84 4.11 5.58
C ALA A 43 -16.31 4.41 4.16
N ARG A 44 -16.39 5.70 3.77
CA ARG A 44 -17.02 6.14 2.51
C ARG A 44 -16.06 6.85 1.57
N ASN A 45 -14.97 7.40 2.08
CA ASN A 45 -14.00 8.11 1.29
C ASN A 45 -12.82 7.22 0.90
N TYR A 46 -12.28 7.47 -0.30
CA TYR A 46 -11.04 6.83 -0.68
C TYR A 46 -9.91 7.57 -0.01
N ILE A 47 -8.94 6.84 0.53
CA ILE A 47 -7.73 7.43 1.11
C ILE A 47 -6.97 8.32 0.11
N SER A 48 -7.05 8.01 -1.18
CA SER A 48 -6.44 8.84 -2.22
C SER A 48 -7.14 10.19 -2.42
N ASP A 49 -8.35 10.40 -1.88
CA ASP A 49 -8.99 11.71 -1.86
C ASP A 49 -8.24 12.68 -0.95
N LEU A 50 -7.63 12.18 0.13
CA LEU A 50 -6.81 13.00 1.02
C LEU A 50 -5.58 13.56 0.32
N GLY A 51 -5.14 12.96 -0.79
CA GLY A 51 -4.00 13.42 -1.59
C GLY A 51 -4.36 14.31 -2.79
N ALA A 52 -5.62 14.69 -2.95
CA ALA A 52 -6.09 15.32 -4.19
C ALA A 52 -6.81 16.65 -3.98
N VAL A 53 -6.66 17.56 -4.95
CA VAL A 53 -7.41 18.82 -5.07
C VAL A 53 -8.02 18.88 -6.46
N ARG A 54 -9.34 18.79 -6.55
CA ARG A 54 -10.09 18.54 -7.79
C ARG A 54 -11.45 19.20 -7.72
N LYS A 55 -11.78 19.94 -8.78
CA LYS A 55 -13.11 20.52 -8.97
C LYS A 55 -13.84 19.71 -10.03
N ASP A 56 -15.06 19.29 -9.71
CA ASP A 56 -15.96 18.59 -10.64
C ASP A 56 -17.01 19.60 -11.17
N PRO A 57 -17.08 19.84 -12.49
CA PRO A 57 -18.10 20.73 -13.08
C PRO A 57 -19.55 20.23 -12.92
N LEU A 58 -19.75 18.92 -12.69
CA LEU A 58 -21.07 18.26 -12.63
C LEU A 58 -21.46 17.77 -11.23
N ASN A 59 -20.67 18.12 -10.21
CA ASN A 59 -20.99 17.96 -8.79
C ASN A 59 -21.15 16.53 -8.24
N GLU A 60 -20.69 15.48 -8.92
CA GLU A 60 -20.90 14.13 -8.37
C GLU A 60 -19.88 13.78 -7.28
N ARG A 61 -18.67 14.40 -7.25
CA ARG A 61 -17.81 14.44 -6.06
C ARG A 61 -16.64 15.43 -6.15
N SER A 62 -16.85 16.70 -5.83
CA SER A 62 -15.73 17.65 -5.66
C SER A 62 -14.84 17.21 -4.48
N VAL A 63 -13.52 17.23 -4.65
CA VAL A 63 -12.56 16.88 -3.59
C VAL A 63 -11.56 18.00 -3.43
N ASP A 64 -11.53 18.60 -2.25
CA ASP A 64 -10.65 19.73 -1.93
C ASP A 64 -9.91 19.41 -0.63
N SER A 65 -8.85 18.60 -0.72
CA SER A 65 -8.05 18.24 0.46
C SER A 65 -7.10 19.39 0.82
N PRO A 66 -7.28 20.06 1.97
CA PRO A 66 -6.44 21.22 2.32
C PRO A 66 -4.97 20.83 2.58
N LEU A 67 -4.73 19.57 2.96
CA LEU A 67 -3.40 19.03 3.25
C LEU A 67 -3.03 17.89 2.28
N ALA A 68 -3.40 18.04 1.01
CA ALA A 68 -3.12 17.06 -0.05
C ALA A 68 -1.66 16.61 -0.10
N GLU A 69 -0.73 17.55 0.04
CA GLU A 69 0.71 17.28 0.03
C GLU A 69 1.15 16.35 1.17
N VAL A 70 0.54 16.46 2.36
CA VAL A 70 0.86 15.60 3.50
C VAL A 70 0.57 14.15 3.15
N MET A 71 -0.61 13.86 2.59
CA MET A 71 -0.96 12.50 2.20
C MET A 71 -0.08 11.99 1.03
N ASN A 72 0.22 12.84 0.05
CA ASN A 72 1.08 12.47 -1.08
C ASN A 72 2.51 12.12 -0.62
N LEU A 73 3.06 12.86 0.34
CA LEU A 73 4.32 12.49 1.00
C LEU A 73 4.18 11.19 1.81
N GLY A 74 3.02 10.95 2.42
CA GLY A 74 2.65 9.67 3.03
C GLY A 74 2.80 8.48 2.08
N PHE A 75 2.17 8.56 0.89
CA PHE A 75 2.28 7.55 -0.16
C PHE A 75 3.74 7.34 -0.61
N LEU A 76 4.45 8.43 -0.96
CA LEU A 76 5.82 8.36 -1.46
C LEU A 76 6.78 7.70 -0.46
N HIS A 77 6.78 8.16 0.79
CA HIS A 77 7.67 7.65 1.81
C HIS A 77 7.34 6.21 2.21
N GLN A 78 6.06 5.85 2.31
CA GLN A 78 5.66 4.47 2.58
C GLN A 78 6.17 3.51 1.50
N GLY A 79 5.97 3.85 0.22
CA GLY A 79 6.48 3.06 -0.90
C GLY A 79 8.01 2.91 -0.86
N LEU A 80 8.73 4.01 -0.59
CA LEU A 80 10.19 4.02 -0.47
C LEU A 80 10.67 3.13 0.68
N PHE A 81 10.14 3.33 1.89
CA PHE A 81 10.54 2.56 3.07
C PHE A 81 10.18 1.08 2.94
N PHE A 82 9.05 0.76 2.29
CA PHE A 82 8.68 -0.61 1.99
C PHE A 82 9.70 -1.30 1.07
N LEU A 83 10.09 -0.64 -0.02
CA LEU A 83 11.10 -1.16 -0.95
C LEU A 83 12.47 -1.30 -0.29
N LEU A 84 12.92 -0.29 0.46
CA LEU A 84 14.18 -0.37 1.20
C LEU A 84 14.16 -1.54 2.19
N GLY A 85 13.08 -1.68 2.96
CA GLY A 85 12.91 -2.80 3.88
C GLY A 85 12.95 -4.15 3.15
N ALA A 86 12.32 -4.27 1.98
CA ALA A 86 12.38 -5.48 1.16
C ALA A 86 13.80 -5.79 0.65
N VAL A 87 14.57 -4.78 0.22
CA VAL A 87 15.96 -4.93 -0.19
C VAL A 87 16.84 -5.40 0.98
N PHE A 88 16.68 -4.83 2.17
CA PHE A 88 17.40 -5.27 3.37
C PHE A 88 17.00 -6.69 3.79
N ALA A 89 15.71 -7.01 3.79
CA ALA A 89 15.23 -8.36 4.08
C ALA A 89 15.79 -9.39 3.10
N ALA A 90 15.83 -9.07 1.80
CA ALA A 90 16.37 -9.94 0.76
C ALA A 90 17.84 -10.32 0.98
N ARG A 91 18.64 -9.50 1.68
CA ARG A 91 20.03 -9.82 2.06
C ARG A 91 20.14 -10.94 3.09
N ALA A 92 19.08 -11.19 3.85
CA ALA A 92 18.99 -12.28 4.81
C ALA A 92 18.33 -13.55 4.23
N LEU A 93 17.75 -13.47 3.03
CA LEU A 93 17.02 -14.55 2.38
C LEU A 93 17.89 -15.32 1.37
N PRO A 94 17.64 -16.62 1.15
CA PRO A 94 18.36 -17.41 0.16
C PRO A 94 18.19 -16.82 -1.25
N ALA A 95 19.24 -16.91 -2.05
CA ALA A 95 19.19 -16.51 -3.45
C ALA A 95 18.27 -17.44 -4.25
N GLY A 96 17.50 -16.87 -5.18
CA GLY A 96 16.62 -17.64 -6.05
C GLY A 96 15.44 -16.82 -6.56
N ARG A 97 14.61 -17.46 -7.39
CA ARG A 97 13.44 -16.84 -8.04
C ARG A 97 12.46 -16.24 -7.04
N GLY A 98 12.24 -16.89 -5.89
CA GLY A 98 11.34 -16.38 -4.85
C GLY A 98 11.81 -15.05 -4.25
N ARG A 99 13.11 -14.91 -3.98
CA ARG A 99 13.70 -13.65 -3.51
C ARG A 99 13.56 -12.54 -4.56
N THR A 100 13.81 -12.85 -5.83
CA THR A 100 13.64 -11.89 -6.93
C THR A 100 12.18 -11.45 -7.07
N ALA A 101 11.24 -12.40 -7.03
CA ALA A 101 9.81 -12.10 -7.09
C ALA A 101 9.35 -11.21 -5.92
N PHE A 102 9.80 -11.51 -4.70
CA PHE A 102 9.52 -10.68 -3.52
C PHE A 102 9.97 -9.22 -3.72
N VAL A 103 11.21 -9.00 -4.16
CA VAL A 103 11.74 -7.65 -4.40
C VAL A 103 11.02 -6.96 -5.57
N ALA A 104 10.70 -7.69 -6.63
CA ALA A 104 9.95 -7.14 -7.77
C ALA A 104 8.53 -6.69 -7.38
N LEU A 105 7.84 -7.46 -6.53
CA LEU A 105 6.53 -7.10 -5.99
C LEU A 105 6.62 -5.86 -5.08
N ALA A 106 7.67 -5.76 -4.26
CA ALA A 106 7.94 -4.57 -3.45
C ALA A 106 8.26 -3.33 -4.32
N ALA A 107 8.96 -3.52 -5.44
CA ALA A 107 9.19 -2.45 -6.40
C ALA A 107 7.89 -2.01 -7.09
N ALA A 108 7.04 -2.95 -7.49
CA ALA A 108 5.72 -2.65 -8.04
C ALA A 108 4.85 -1.87 -7.04
N HIS A 109 4.90 -2.25 -5.75
CA HIS A 109 4.24 -1.50 -4.67
C HIS A 109 4.74 -0.05 -4.60
N ALA A 110 6.06 0.15 -4.59
CA ALA A 110 6.65 1.47 -4.51
C ALA A 110 6.30 2.34 -5.73
N VAL A 111 6.40 1.79 -6.94
CA VAL A 111 6.00 2.48 -8.18
C VAL A 111 4.51 2.84 -8.14
N GLY A 112 3.66 1.93 -7.66
CA GLY A 112 2.24 2.19 -7.50
C GLY A 112 1.95 3.37 -6.57
N ASN A 113 2.64 3.45 -5.43
CA ASN A 113 2.52 4.59 -4.52
C ASN A 113 2.97 5.91 -5.16
N VAL A 114 4.06 5.90 -5.95
CA VAL A 114 4.49 7.07 -6.71
C VAL A 114 3.39 7.51 -7.67
N LEU A 115 2.82 6.59 -8.45
CA LEU A 115 1.75 6.90 -9.39
C LEU A 115 0.52 7.49 -8.70
N VAL A 116 0.11 6.95 -7.54
CA VAL A 116 -1.02 7.47 -6.75
C VAL A 116 -0.74 8.88 -6.23
N ALA A 117 0.50 9.14 -5.78
CA ALA A 117 0.90 10.44 -5.25
C ALA A 117 1.01 11.53 -6.34
N THR A 118 1.38 11.15 -7.57
CA THR A 118 1.63 12.09 -8.67
C THR A 118 0.42 12.29 -9.58
N PHE A 119 -0.35 11.22 -9.83
CA PHE A 119 -1.52 11.25 -10.70
C PHE A 119 -2.75 11.00 -9.84
N HIS A 120 -3.59 12.02 -9.65
CA HIS A 120 -4.80 11.92 -8.86
C HIS A 120 -5.98 11.45 -9.73
N SER A 121 -6.92 10.68 -9.18
CA SER A 121 -8.14 10.30 -9.89
C SER A 121 -9.03 11.52 -10.17
N GLY A 122 -9.77 11.57 -11.27
CA GLY A 122 -10.78 12.63 -11.54
C GLY A 122 -10.69 13.27 -12.93
N GLN A 123 -11.57 14.23 -13.20
CA GLN A 123 -11.75 14.81 -14.55
C GLN A 123 -10.49 15.50 -15.08
N GLN A 124 -9.72 16.19 -14.22
CA GLN A 124 -8.47 16.84 -14.62
C GLN A 124 -7.45 15.84 -15.20
N ALA A 125 -7.39 14.62 -14.65
CA ALA A 125 -6.55 13.57 -15.19
C ALA A 125 -7.09 13.01 -16.52
N ALA A 126 -8.42 13.02 -16.72
CA ALA A 126 -9.04 12.63 -17.98
C ALA A 126 -8.70 13.63 -19.09
N ASP A 127 -8.85 14.93 -18.81
CA ASP A 127 -8.53 16.00 -19.75
C ASP A 127 -7.04 16.01 -20.13
N GLY A 128 -6.16 15.64 -19.18
CA GLY A 128 -4.72 15.51 -19.38
C GLY A 128 -4.26 14.16 -19.94
N GLY A 129 -5.16 13.23 -20.28
CA GLY A 129 -4.81 11.92 -20.84
C GLY A 129 -4.11 10.95 -19.86
N THR A 130 -4.19 11.20 -18.56
CA THR A 130 -3.52 10.43 -17.49
C THR A 130 -4.49 9.70 -16.55
N ALA A 131 -5.79 9.71 -16.85
CA ALA A 131 -6.84 9.13 -16.00
C ALA A 131 -6.58 7.66 -15.59
N ALA A 132 -5.92 6.87 -16.45
CA ALA A 132 -5.61 5.48 -16.15
C ALA A 132 -4.44 5.30 -15.15
N LEU A 133 -3.55 6.29 -15.00
CA LEU A 133 -2.34 6.15 -14.19
C LEU A 133 -2.64 6.02 -12.70
N HIS A 134 -3.64 6.75 -12.18
CA HIS A 134 -4.06 6.63 -10.78
C HIS A 134 -4.58 5.22 -10.43
N PRO A 135 -5.60 4.66 -11.11
CA PRO A 135 -6.09 3.33 -10.77
C PRO A 135 -5.06 2.23 -11.03
N ILE A 136 -4.21 2.34 -12.08
CA ILE A 136 -3.08 1.43 -12.28
C ILE A 136 -2.13 1.50 -11.08
N GLY A 137 -1.78 2.71 -10.65
CA GLY A 137 -0.95 2.94 -9.47
C GLY A 137 -1.55 2.34 -8.20
N ALA A 138 -2.84 2.55 -7.97
CA ALA A 138 -3.55 2.02 -6.81
C ALA A 138 -3.54 0.48 -6.79
N VAL A 139 -3.80 -0.17 -7.93
CA VAL A 139 -3.72 -1.63 -8.04
C VAL A 139 -2.30 -2.12 -7.80
N MET A 140 -1.29 -1.48 -8.41
CA MET A 140 0.12 -1.84 -8.20
C MET A 140 0.55 -1.71 -6.74
N ALA A 141 0.15 -0.62 -6.08
CA ALA A 141 0.42 -0.39 -4.67
C ALA A 141 -0.24 -1.48 -3.82
N ILE A 142 -1.56 -1.66 -3.92
CA ILE A 142 -2.29 -2.57 -3.04
C ILE A 142 -1.91 -4.02 -3.33
N LEU A 143 -1.99 -4.45 -4.59
CA LEU A 143 -1.72 -5.85 -4.95
C LEU A 143 -0.24 -6.20 -4.77
N GLY A 144 0.67 -5.32 -5.21
CA GLY A 144 2.11 -5.53 -5.08
C GLY A 144 2.56 -5.66 -3.63
N GLY A 145 2.09 -4.78 -2.74
CA GLY A 145 2.46 -4.79 -1.32
C GLY A 145 1.95 -6.04 -0.59
N ASN A 146 0.70 -6.42 -0.84
CA ASN A 146 0.12 -7.62 -0.25
C ASN A 146 0.78 -8.90 -0.78
N LEU A 147 1.01 -9.01 -2.09
CA LEU A 147 1.72 -10.15 -2.67
C LEU A 147 3.18 -10.23 -2.19
N ALA A 148 3.88 -9.10 -2.04
CA ALA A 148 5.22 -9.08 -1.45
C ALA A 148 5.21 -9.61 -0.02
N THR A 149 4.22 -9.22 0.78
CA THR A 149 4.05 -9.69 2.17
C THR A 149 3.81 -11.21 2.22
N VAL A 150 2.95 -11.73 1.34
CA VAL A 150 2.69 -13.18 1.21
C VAL A 150 3.93 -13.92 0.71
N ALA A 151 4.65 -13.38 -0.28
CA ALA A 151 5.89 -13.96 -0.79
C ALA A 151 6.97 -14.05 0.30
N LEU A 152 7.11 -13.03 1.14
CA LEU A 152 8.00 -13.06 2.29
C LEU A 152 7.59 -14.15 3.29
N ALA A 153 6.30 -14.29 3.58
CA ALA A 153 5.80 -15.35 4.47
C ALA A 153 6.10 -16.76 3.93
N PHE A 154 6.06 -16.97 2.61
CA PHE A 154 6.53 -18.20 1.98
C PHE A 154 8.05 -18.37 2.11
N LEU A 155 8.85 -17.33 1.86
CA LEU A 155 10.31 -17.41 1.96
C LEU A 155 10.78 -17.75 3.39
N LEU A 156 9.99 -17.39 4.41
CA LEU A 156 10.27 -17.69 5.81
C LEU A 156 9.78 -19.07 6.27
N HIS A 157 9.18 -19.90 5.42
CA HIS A 157 8.45 -21.12 5.83
C HIS A 157 9.29 -22.16 6.58
N GLN A 158 10.59 -22.25 6.31
CA GLN A 158 11.49 -23.22 6.95
C GLN A 158 12.07 -22.74 8.29
N HIS A 159 11.77 -21.51 8.71
CA HIS A 159 12.30 -20.92 9.94
C HIS A 159 11.22 -20.90 11.03
N ALA A 160 11.27 -21.86 11.96
CA ALA A 160 10.27 -22.00 13.03
C ALA A 160 10.12 -20.72 13.89
N VAL A 161 11.22 -19.98 14.09
CA VAL A 161 11.25 -18.68 14.80
C VAL A 161 10.44 -17.58 14.12
N ALA A 162 10.08 -17.74 12.84
CA ALA A 162 9.32 -16.77 12.06
C ALA A 162 7.81 -17.09 12.00
N ARG A 163 7.30 -18.05 12.79
CA ARG A 163 5.89 -18.48 12.75
C ARG A 163 4.91 -17.32 12.85
N PHE A 164 5.13 -16.40 13.79
CA PHE A 164 4.27 -15.23 13.96
C PHE A 164 4.29 -14.33 12.72
N THR A 165 5.48 -13.96 12.24
CA THR A 165 5.65 -13.13 11.03
C THR A 165 4.97 -13.75 9.81
N ARG A 166 5.05 -15.08 9.66
CA ARG A 166 4.37 -15.79 8.57
C ARG A 166 2.87 -15.73 8.69
N LEU A 167 2.32 -16.03 9.87
CA LEU A 167 0.87 -16.01 10.09
C LEU A 167 0.33 -14.59 9.86
N ALA A 168 0.96 -13.59 10.46
CA ALA A 168 0.62 -12.19 10.24
C ALA A 168 0.70 -11.82 8.75
N GLY A 169 1.76 -12.22 8.04
CA GLY A 169 1.93 -11.94 6.62
C GLY A 169 0.85 -12.57 5.73
N PHE A 170 0.50 -13.84 5.96
CA PHE A 170 -0.58 -14.49 5.23
C PHE A 170 -1.95 -13.88 5.55
N THR A 171 -2.22 -13.61 6.83
CA THR A 171 -3.50 -13.04 7.26
C THR A 171 -3.68 -11.62 6.71
N LEU A 172 -2.72 -10.72 6.95
CA LEU A 172 -2.82 -9.33 6.50
C LEU A 172 -2.79 -9.24 4.97
N GLY A 173 -1.89 -10.00 4.31
CA GLY A 173 -1.82 -10.05 2.85
C GLY A 173 -3.11 -10.60 2.21
N GLY A 174 -3.68 -11.66 2.81
CA GLY A 174 -4.96 -12.23 2.38
C GLY A 174 -6.13 -11.26 2.56
N ILE A 175 -6.21 -10.58 3.70
CA ILE A 175 -7.21 -9.52 3.95
C ILE A 175 -7.09 -8.40 2.91
N GLY A 176 -5.87 -7.93 2.62
CA GLY A 176 -5.66 -6.86 1.64
C GLY A 176 -6.06 -7.26 0.21
N ILE A 177 -5.71 -8.47 -0.24
CA ILE A 177 -6.09 -8.98 -1.57
C ILE A 177 -7.61 -9.15 -1.67
N THR A 178 -8.24 -9.76 -0.66
CA THR A 178 -9.69 -9.95 -0.65
C THR A 178 -10.44 -8.62 -0.61
N SER A 179 -9.93 -7.63 0.13
CA SER A 179 -10.48 -6.26 0.16
C SER A 179 -10.37 -5.58 -1.21
N LEU A 180 -9.24 -5.73 -1.91
CA LEU A 180 -9.08 -5.19 -3.27
C LEU A 180 -10.07 -5.82 -4.26
N LEU A 181 -10.27 -7.14 -4.18
CA LEU A 181 -11.24 -7.84 -5.02
C LEU A 181 -12.66 -7.36 -4.72
N ALA A 182 -13.04 -7.23 -3.45
CA ALA A 182 -14.35 -6.72 -3.05
C ALA A 182 -14.57 -5.27 -3.55
N LEU A 183 -13.54 -4.42 -3.47
CA LEU A 183 -13.58 -3.06 -4.01
C LEU A 183 -13.77 -3.08 -5.53
N GLY A 184 -13.05 -3.95 -6.25
CA GLY A 184 -13.20 -4.12 -7.70
C GLY A 184 -14.61 -4.55 -8.10
N VAL A 185 -15.19 -5.52 -7.37
CA VAL A 185 -16.58 -5.96 -7.59
C VAL A 185 -17.57 -4.83 -7.30
N THR A 186 -17.40 -4.12 -6.18
CA THR A 186 -18.26 -2.97 -5.80
C THR A 186 -18.24 -1.91 -6.90
N THR A 187 -17.05 -1.58 -7.41
CA THR A 187 -16.86 -0.58 -8.47
C THR A 187 -17.49 -1.03 -9.80
N ALA A 188 -17.35 -2.31 -10.16
CA ALA A 188 -17.86 -2.86 -11.43
C ALA A 188 -19.38 -3.09 -11.43
N SER A 189 -19.95 -3.43 -10.27
CA SER A 189 -21.37 -3.75 -10.10
C SER A 189 -22.24 -2.55 -9.76
N GLY A 190 -21.65 -1.46 -9.24
CA GLY A 190 -22.39 -0.33 -8.69
C GLY A 190 -23.14 -0.67 -7.38
N THR A 191 -22.97 -1.86 -6.83
CA THR A 191 -23.58 -2.30 -5.57
C THR A 191 -22.56 -2.23 -4.44
N SER A 192 -22.90 -1.56 -3.33
CA SER A 192 -22.05 -1.56 -2.14
C SER A 192 -22.05 -2.95 -1.50
N LEU A 193 -20.90 -3.63 -1.50
CA LEU A 193 -20.70 -4.83 -0.69
C LEU A 193 -20.38 -4.52 0.79
N LEU A 194 -20.26 -3.23 1.14
CA LEU A 194 -19.99 -2.75 2.48
C LEU A 194 -21.26 -2.16 3.10
N PHE A 195 -21.37 -2.29 4.43
CA PHE A 195 -22.52 -1.93 5.28
C PHE A 195 -23.33 -0.75 4.75
N ASP A 196 -24.49 -1.04 4.15
CA ASP A 196 -25.40 -0.03 3.59
C ASP A 196 -25.99 0.89 4.67
N ASN A 197 -26.00 0.47 5.94
CA ASN A 197 -26.58 1.25 7.05
C ASN A 197 -25.79 1.04 8.34
N GLY A 198 -25.00 2.04 8.72
CA GLY A 198 -24.40 2.14 10.06
C GLY A 198 -24.87 3.42 10.73
N THR A 199 -26.05 3.38 11.33
CA THR A 199 -26.33 4.18 12.53
C THR A 199 -25.53 3.60 13.69
#